data_AF-A0A2T5HZN0-F1
#
_entry.id   AF-A0A2T5HZN0-F1
#
_cell.length_a   1.000
_cell.length_b   1.000
_cell.length_c   1.000
_cell.angle_alpha   90.00
_cell.angle_beta   90.00
_cell.angle_gamma   90.00
#
_symmetry.space_group_name_H-M   'P 1'
#
loop_
_entity.id
_entity.type
_entity.pdbx_description
1 polymer ?
#
loop_
_entity_poly.entity_id
_entity_poly.type
_entity_poly.pdbx_seq_one_letter_code
_entity_poly.pdbx_strand_id
1 'polypeptide(L)'
;MKTSELAEKLGISPQMCNRLKKRGMPCDSLQSAIEWRKRNLDLTQTKSWRIDGNQGVKPVSIETLGGDQAFDSETARRALTHTAPDLWFSQVNRLDTALKEHGVTLSAEKLLEVQATLFLLYQIETDRFFGAELVYSIPPVLGIRPGNENYPSMIASLERALNV
;
A
#
# COMPACT_ATOMS: atom_id res chain seq x y z
N MET A 1 3.43 -35.10 -9.82
CA MET A 1 3.94 -34.45 -11.05
C MET A 1 5.41 -34.07 -10.88
N LYS A 2 6.23 -34.00 -11.95
CA LYS A 2 7.63 -33.53 -11.83
C LYS A 2 7.63 -32.03 -11.48
N THR A 3 8.55 -31.60 -10.62
CA THR A 3 8.58 -30.22 -10.10
C THR A 3 8.84 -29.17 -11.19
N SER A 4 9.61 -29.52 -12.23
CA SER A 4 9.84 -28.67 -13.39
C SER A 4 8.55 -28.39 -14.17
N GLU A 5 7.78 -29.45 -14.45
CA GLU A 5 6.52 -29.38 -15.18
C GLU A 5 5.43 -28.63 -14.36
N LEU A 6 5.41 -28.85 -13.04
CA LEU A 6 4.53 -28.09 -12.14
C LEU A 6 4.88 -26.60 -12.14
N ALA A 7 6.18 -26.27 -12.11
CA ALA A 7 6.64 -24.88 -12.09
C ALA A 7 6.26 -24.13 -13.37
N GLU A 8 6.42 -24.78 -14.53
CA GLU A 8 6.04 -24.25 -15.84
C GLU A 8 4.54 -23.98 -15.91
N LYS A 9 3.70 -24.98 -15.57
CA LYS A 9 2.23 -24.81 -15.53
C LYS A 9 1.75 -23.75 -14.53
N LEU A 10 2.52 -23.52 -13.46
CA LEU A 10 2.24 -22.52 -12.45
C LEU A 10 2.78 -21.11 -12.78
N GLY A 11 3.53 -20.94 -13.87
CA GLY A 11 4.15 -19.68 -14.27
C GLY A 11 5.22 -19.18 -13.30
N ILE A 12 5.94 -20.08 -12.61
CA ILE A 12 6.95 -19.74 -11.60
C ILE A 12 8.29 -20.44 -11.87
N SER A 13 9.38 -19.95 -11.27
CA SER A 13 10.67 -20.63 -11.41
C SER A 13 10.69 -21.99 -10.69
N PRO A 14 11.47 -22.97 -11.18
CA PRO A 14 11.63 -24.27 -10.50
C PRO A 14 12.14 -24.14 -9.05
N GLN A 15 12.98 -23.15 -8.78
CA GLN A 15 13.47 -22.83 -7.43
C GLN A 15 12.34 -22.36 -6.51
N MET A 16 11.45 -21.50 -7.01
CA MET A 16 10.27 -21.06 -6.26
C MET A 16 9.32 -22.22 -6.00
N CYS A 17 9.10 -23.09 -6.99
CA CYS A 17 8.29 -24.30 -6.82
C CYS A 17 8.86 -25.21 -5.72
N ASN A 18 10.18 -25.40 -5.65
CA ASN A 18 10.83 -26.16 -4.57
C ASN A 18 10.66 -25.50 -3.19
N ARG A 19 10.72 -24.17 -3.12
CA ARG A 19 10.47 -23.43 -1.87
C ARG A 19 9.03 -23.59 -1.39
N LEU A 20 8.06 -23.54 -2.30
CA LEU A 20 6.65 -23.76 -1.98
C LEU A 20 6.38 -25.21 -1.57
N LYS A 21 7.03 -26.18 -2.22
CA LYS A 21 6.99 -27.58 -1.80
C LYS A 21 7.49 -27.76 -0.36
N LYS A 22 8.60 -27.12 0.02
CA LYS A 22 9.11 -27.13 1.41
C LYS A 22 8.13 -26.50 2.41
N ARG A 23 7.28 -25.58 1.96
CA ARG A 23 6.22 -24.96 2.77
C ARG A 23 4.93 -25.79 2.83
N GLY A 24 4.90 -26.96 2.22
CA GLY A 24 3.72 -27.86 2.25
C GLY A 24 2.77 -27.72 1.06
N MET A 25 3.20 -27.09 -0.04
CA MET A 25 2.38 -27.03 -1.26
C MET A 25 2.23 -28.45 -1.87
N PRO A 26 1.00 -28.96 -2.07
CA PRO A 26 0.77 -30.25 -2.72
C PRO A 26 1.27 -30.22 -4.17
N CYS A 27 1.97 -31.28 -4.59
CA CYS A 27 2.62 -31.37 -5.90
C CYS A 27 2.00 -32.46 -6.80
N ASP A 28 0.83 -32.95 -6.39
CA ASP A 28 0.20 -34.14 -6.94
C ASP A 28 -0.65 -33.76 -8.16
N SER A 29 -1.35 -32.63 -8.06
CA SER A 29 -2.13 -32.03 -9.14
C SER A 29 -1.88 -30.51 -9.24
N LEU A 30 -2.05 -29.97 -10.44
CA LEU A 30 -1.98 -28.52 -10.68
C LEU A 30 -3.06 -27.78 -9.87
N GLN A 31 -4.26 -28.33 -9.82
CA GLN A 31 -5.42 -27.72 -9.16
C GLN A 31 -5.18 -27.58 -7.65
N SER A 32 -4.71 -28.63 -6.99
CA SER A 32 -4.38 -28.60 -5.56
C SER A 32 -3.28 -27.59 -5.24
N ALA A 33 -2.28 -27.46 -6.12
CA ALA A 33 -1.23 -26.45 -5.96
C ALA A 33 -1.77 -25.02 -6.09
N ILE A 34 -2.69 -24.77 -7.03
CA ILE A 34 -3.34 -23.46 -7.21
C ILE A 34 -4.18 -23.11 -5.98
N GLU A 35 -5.00 -24.03 -5.47
CA GLU A 35 -5.84 -23.79 -4.29
C GLU A 35 -5.01 -23.54 -3.04
N TRP A 36 -3.94 -24.31 -2.84
CA TRP A 36 -3.01 -24.08 -1.75
C TRP A 36 -2.37 -22.69 -1.86
N ARG A 37 -1.93 -22.30 -3.06
CA ARG A 37 -1.35 -20.98 -3.31
C ARG A 37 -2.33 -19.85 -3.00
N LYS A 38 -3.61 -19.98 -3.36
CA LYS A 38 -4.64 -18.97 -3.04
C LYS A 38 -4.88 -18.82 -1.53
N ARG A 39 -4.78 -19.92 -0.77
CA ARG A 39 -5.02 -19.91 0.69
C ARG A 39 -3.79 -19.49 1.50
N ASN A 40 -2.59 -19.74 1.01
CA ASN A 40 -1.35 -19.66 1.80
C ASN A 40 -0.35 -18.60 1.32
N LEU A 41 -0.52 -18.05 0.11
CA LEU A 41 0.30 -16.94 -0.36
C LEU A 41 -0.42 -15.64 -0.10
N ASP A 42 0.32 -14.70 0.46
CA ASP A 42 -0.10 -13.30 0.51
C ASP A 42 -0.18 -12.77 -0.92
N LEU A 43 -1.40 -12.39 -1.33
CA LEU A 43 -1.71 -11.87 -2.65
C LEU A 43 -0.88 -10.63 -2.97
N THR A 44 -0.57 -9.80 -1.97
CA THR A 44 0.22 -8.57 -2.12
C THR A 44 1.68 -8.82 -2.47
N GLN A 45 2.19 -10.01 -2.15
CA GLN A 45 3.57 -10.43 -2.41
C GLN A 45 3.70 -11.26 -3.69
N THR A 46 2.60 -11.50 -4.41
CA THR A 46 2.61 -12.22 -5.69
C THR A 46 3.10 -11.31 -6.82
N LYS A 47 3.76 -11.91 -7.83
CA LYS A 47 4.32 -11.17 -8.98
C LYS A 47 3.28 -10.28 -9.69
N SER A 48 2.01 -10.70 -9.71
CA SER A 48 0.92 -10.00 -10.37
C SER A 48 0.41 -8.76 -9.62
N TRP A 49 0.72 -8.64 -8.32
CA TRP A 49 0.29 -7.51 -7.48
C TRP A 49 1.42 -6.53 -7.16
N ARG A 50 2.65 -6.82 -7.63
CA ARG A 50 3.77 -5.89 -7.53
C ARG A 50 3.59 -4.76 -8.54
N ILE A 51 3.52 -3.52 -8.05
CA ILE A 51 3.32 -2.30 -8.84
C ILE A 51 4.44 -2.11 -9.90
N ASP A 52 5.65 -2.58 -9.61
CA ASP A 52 6.83 -2.43 -10.48
C ASP A 52 7.03 -3.56 -11.50
N GLY A 53 6.20 -4.62 -11.46
CA GLY A 53 6.51 -5.86 -12.18
C GLY A 53 7.89 -6.41 -11.77
N ASN A 54 8.33 -7.52 -12.34
CA ASN A 54 9.65 -8.07 -12.02
C ASN A 54 10.77 -7.30 -12.76
N GLN A 55 10.79 -5.97 -12.66
CA GLN A 55 12.02 -5.21 -12.84
C GLN A 55 12.90 -5.64 -11.69
N GLY A 56 13.98 -6.38 -11.97
CA GLY A 56 14.96 -6.77 -10.97
C GLY A 56 15.71 -5.54 -10.46
N VAL A 57 15.01 -4.62 -9.80
CA VAL A 57 15.61 -3.52 -9.07
C VAL A 57 16.33 -4.21 -7.93
N LYS A 58 17.66 -4.23 -8.03
CA LYS A 58 18.50 -4.58 -6.87
C LYS A 58 17.97 -3.75 -5.71
N PRO A 59 17.71 -4.35 -4.53
CA PRO A 59 17.41 -3.53 -3.36
C PRO A 59 18.51 -2.48 -3.30
N VAL A 60 18.13 -1.21 -3.41
CA VAL A 60 19.07 -0.14 -3.19
C VAL A 60 19.43 -0.28 -1.73
N SER A 61 20.60 -0.85 -1.46
CA SER A 61 21.21 -0.78 -0.15
C SER A 61 21.28 0.69 0.18
N ILE A 62 20.56 1.11 1.22
CA ILE A 62 20.55 2.50 1.74
C ILE A 62 21.99 2.98 2.01
N GLU A 63 22.93 2.04 2.17
CA GLU A 63 24.38 2.21 2.25
C GLU A 63 25.04 2.97 1.07
N THR A 64 24.37 3.16 -0.07
CA THR A 64 24.97 3.83 -1.25
C THR A 64 24.77 5.35 -1.29
N LEU A 65 24.05 5.93 -0.33
CA LEU A 65 24.03 7.37 -0.10
C LEU A 65 25.10 7.72 0.94
N GLY A 66 26.37 7.64 0.53
CA GLY A 66 27.48 8.02 1.38
C GLY A 66 27.41 9.49 1.78
N GLY A 67 27.38 9.77 3.09
CA GLY A 67 27.74 11.06 3.66
C GLY A 67 26.81 11.61 4.75
N ASP A 68 27.06 11.21 6.00
CA ASP A 68 27.09 12.09 7.18
C ASP A 68 25.84 12.55 7.95
N GLN A 69 24.67 12.00 7.69
CA GLN A 69 23.72 11.73 8.80
C GLN A 69 23.09 10.37 8.50
N ALA A 70 23.33 9.39 9.37
CA ALA A 70 22.48 8.21 9.38
C ALA A 70 21.04 8.70 9.31
N PHE A 71 20.25 8.18 8.37
CA PHE A 71 18.81 8.40 8.34
C PHE A 71 18.29 7.84 9.65
N ASP A 72 18.30 8.67 10.68
CA ASP A 72 18.12 8.25 12.06
C ASP A 72 16.70 7.68 12.14
N SER A 73 16.59 6.49 12.72
CA SER A 73 15.33 5.77 12.80
C SER A 73 14.25 6.64 13.44
N GLU A 74 14.62 7.50 14.38
CA GLU A 74 13.69 8.44 15.01
C GLU A 74 13.30 9.59 14.07
N THR A 75 14.25 10.14 13.31
CA THR A 75 13.97 11.14 12.28
C THR A 75 13.06 10.59 11.17
N ALA A 76 13.32 9.35 10.72
CA ALA A 76 12.49 8.62 9.78
C ALA A 76 11.08 8.39 10.33
N ARG A 77 11.00 7.92 11.59
CA ARG A 77 9.74 7.68 12.29
C ARG A 77 8.94 8.96 12.36
N ARG A 78 9.54 10.05 12.83
CA ARG A 78 8.87 11.35 12.94
C ARG A 78 8.38 11.87 11.60
N ALA A 79 9.20 11.76 10.55
CA ALA A 79 8.82 12.17 9.21
C ALA A 79 7.61 11.38 8.71
N LEU A 80 7.59 10.05 8.93
CA LEU A 80 6.53 9.18 8.45
C LEU A 80 5.26 9.21 9.33
N THR A 81 5.35 9.49 10.62
CA THR A 81 4.17 9.49 11.50
C THR A 81 3.54 10.88 11.67
N HIS A 82 4.26 11.95 11.35
CA HIS A 82 3.76 13.33 11.50
C HIS A 82 3.83 14.11 10.18
N THR A 83 5.02 14.26 9.60
CA THR A 83 5.24 15.18 8.48
C THR A 83 4.53 14.73 7.19
N ALA A 84 4.67 13.46 6.82
CA ALA A 84 4.03 12.91 5.62
C ALA A 84 2.49 12.88 5.72
N PRO A 85 1.87 12.44 6.84
CA PRO A 85 0.44 12.59 7.09
C PRO A 85 -0.06 14.01 6.85
N ASP A 86 0.58 15.00 7.48
CA ASP A 86 0.16 16.39 7.39
C ASP A 86 0.28 16.94 5.97
N LEU A 87 1.36 16.62 5.24
CA LEU A 87 1.60 17.14 3.88
C LEU A 87 0.71 16.49 2.81
N TRP A 88 0.54 15.16 2.87
CA TRP A 88 -0.09 14.40 1.80
C TRP A 88 -1.58 14.16 2.04
N PHE A 89 -1.97 13.96 3.30
CA PHE A 89 -3.33 13.55 3.61
C PHE A 89 -4.25 14.71 4.02
N SER A 90 -3.68 15.87 4.38
CA SER A 90 -4.47 17.09 4.62
C SER A 90 -4.96 17.77 3.33
N GLN A 91 -4.30 17.52 2.19
CA GLN A 91 -4.59 18.19 0.92
C GLN A 91 -5.45 17.33 -0.02
N VAL A 92 -6.74 17.27 0.30
CA VAL A 92 -7.74 16.45 -0.43
C VAL A 92 -7.86 16.86 -1.91
N ASN A 93 -7.63 18.14 -2.23
CA ASN A 93 -7.63 18.65 -3.61
C ASN A 93 -6.53 18.05 -4.50
N ARG A 94 -5.40 17.60 -3.94
CA ARG A 94 -4.35 16.94 -4.73
C ARG A 94 -4.82 15.60 -5.28
N LEU A 95 -5.51 14.83 -4.43
CA LEU A 95 -6.08 13.55 -4.85
C LEU A 95 -7.15 13.77 -5.93
N ASP A 96 -8.02 14.77 -5.74
CA ASP A 96 -9.02 15.14 -6.75
C ASP A 96 -8.39 15.49 -8.10
N THR A 97 -7.37 16.35 -8.09
CA THR A 97 -6.66 16.77 -9.30
C THR A 97 -6.10 15.57 -10.05
N ALA A 98 -5.39 14.67 -9.34
CA ALA A 98 -4.82 13.47 -9.93
C ALA A 98 -5.90 12.53 -10.51
N LEU A 99 -7.04 12.39 -9.82
CA LEU A 99 -8.16 11.57 -10.32
C LEU A 99 -8.79 12.17 -11.58
N LYS A 100 -8.97 13.50 -11.62
CA LYS A 100 -9.51 14.22 -12.78
C LYS A 100 -8.61 14.12 -14.01
N GLU A 101 -7.29 14.16 -13.84
CA GLU A 101 -6.31 13.92 -14.91
C GLU A 101 -6.47 12.54 -15.57
N HIS A 102 -7.02 11.57 -14.82
CA HIS A 102 -7.34 10.24 -15.30
C HIS A 102 -8.83 10.04 -15.63
N GLY A 103 -9.62 11.12 -15.72
CA GLY A 103 -11.03 11.09 -16.10
C GLY A 103 -11.96 10.57 -15.00
N VAL A 104 -11.51 10.55 -13.74
CA VAL A 104 -12.31 10.13 -12.58
C VAL A 104 -12.76 11.36 -11.80
N THR A 105 -14.07 11.51 -11.64
CA THR A 105 -14.68 12.57 -10.82
C THR A 105 -15.41 11.94 -9.65
N LEU A 106 -15.12 12.41 -8.43
CA LEU A 106 -15.75 11.93 -7.20
C LEU A 106 -16.42 13.10 -6.47
N SER A 107 -17.47 12.80 -5.69
CA SER A 107 -17.96 13.76 -4.68
C SER A 107 -16.93 13.94 -3.57
N ALA A 108 -17.00 15.05 -2.84
CA ALA A 108 -16.15 15.34 -1.70
C ALA A 108 -16.21 14.22 -0.64
N GLU A 109 -17.40 13.65 -0.41
CA GLU A 109 -17.57 12.52 0.51
C GLU A 109 -16.78 11.29 0.07
N LYS A 110 -16.91 10.89 -1.20
CA LYS A 110 -16.16 9.73 -1.71
C LYS A 110 -14.67 9.99 -1.80
N LEU A 111 -14.29 11.21 -2.10
CA LEU A 111 -12.90 11.61 -2.08
C LEU A 111 -12.29 11.51 -0.68
N LEU A 112 -13.01 11.93 0.36
CA LEU A 112 -12.58 11.74 1.76
C LEU A 112 -12.50 10.27 2.15
N GLU A 113 -13.44 9.43 1.72
CA GLU A 113 -13.38 7.99 1.96
C GLU A 113 -12.14 7.35 1.31
N VAL A 114 -11.84 7.72 0.06
CA VAL A 114 -10.62 7.26 -0.62
C VAL A 114 -9.37 7.76 0.11
N GLN A 115 -9.33 9.04 0.49
CA GLN A 115 -8.23 9.63 1.24
C GLN A 115 -8.00 8.91 2.58
N ALA A 116 -9.08 8.59 3.31
CA ALA A 116 -9.02 7.85 4.58
C ALA A 116 -8.50 6.42 4.37
N THR A 117 -8.92 5.77 3.28
CA THR A 117 -8.46 4.43 2.93
C THR A 117 -6.97 4.42 2.58
N LEU A 118 -6.51 5.40 1.81
CA LEU A 118 -5.09 5.57 1.49
C LEU A 118 -4.27 5.85 2.75
N PHE A 119 -4.79 6.64 3.69
CA PHE A 119 -4.12 6.91 4.96
C PHE A 119 -3.98 5.64 5.81
N LEU A 120 -5.02 4.80 5.87
CA LEU A 120 -4.94 3.52 6.58
C LEU A 120 -3.88 2.58 5.95
N LEU A 121 -3.85 2.47 4.62
CA LEU A 121 -2.84 1.67 3.93
C LEU A 121 -1.42 2.19 4.20
N TYR A 122 -1.26 3.51 4.23
CA TYR A 122 -0.01 4.16 4.58
C TYR A 122 0.46 3.82 6.00
N GLN A 123 -0.44 3.85 6.99
CA GLN A 123 -0.14 3.45 8.37
C GLN A 123 0.32 1.98 8.43
N ILE A 124 -0.40 1.08 7.78
CA ILE A 124 -0.08 -0.36 7.75
C ILE A 124 1.33 -0.60 7.18
N GLU A 125 1.67 0.04 6.07
CA GLU A 125 2.98 -0.15 5.44
C GLU A 125 4.10 0.53 6.26
N THR A 126 3.81 1.65 6.91
CA THR A 126 4.77 2.35 7.78
C THR A 126 5.05 1.52 9.05
N ASP A 127 4.03 1.00 9.71
CA ASP A 127 4.18 0.09 10.85
C ASP A 127 4.97 -1.17 10.47
N ARG A 128 4.68 -1.74 9.29
CA ARG A 128 5.43 -2.89 8.76
C ARG A 128 6.90 -2.55 8.51
N PHE A 129 7.20 -1.36 7.98
CA PHE A 129 8.57 -0.90 7.73
C PHE A 129 9.38 -0.81 9.03
N PHE A 130 8.78 -0.28 10.10
CA PHE A 130 9.45 -0.18 11.41
C PHE A 130 9.34 -1.45 12.26
N GLY A 131 8.45 -2.39 11.91
CA GLY A 131 8.17 -3.58 12.70
C GLY A 131 7.51 -3.27 14.05
N ALA A 132 6.78 -2.16 14.15
CA ALA A 132 6.16 -1.66 15.37
C ALA A 132 4.83 -0.97 15.06
N GLU A 133 3.91 -0.99 16.02
CA GLU A 133 2.67 -0.20 15.96
C GLU A 133 2.97 1.24 16.37
N LEU A 134 2.85 2.19 15.43
CA LEU A 134 3.21 3.58 15.63
C LEU A 134 2.00 4.47 15.89
N VAL A 135 2.26 5.63 16.49
CA VAL A 135 1.24 6.68 16.71
C VAL A 135 1.35 7.71 15.60
N TYR A 136 0.24 7.93 14.90
CA TYR A 136 0.15 8.83 13.75
C TYR A 136 -0.61 10.11 14.08
N SER A 137 -0.16 11.24 13.50
CA SER A 137 -0.99 12.45 13.40
C SER A 137 -2.14 12.17 12.44
N ILE A 138 -3.38 12.22 12.93
CA ILE A 138 -4.55 12.10 12.06
C ILE A 138 -4.79 13.46 11.42
N PRO A 139 -4.79 13.56 10.08
CA PRO A 139 -5.10 14.81 9.38
C PRO A 139 -6.47 15.35 9.84
N PRO A 140 -6.59 16.66 10.15
CA PRO A 140 -7.82 17.23 10.71
C PRO A 140 -9.07 16.93 9.88
N VAL A 141 -8.93 16.93 8.55
CA VAL A 141 -10.02 16.65 7.60
C VAL A 141 -10.56 15.22 7.71
N LEU A 142 -9.74 14.27 8.16
CA LEU A 142 -10.14 12.87 8.41
C LEU A 142 -10.68 12.67 9.83
N GLY A 143 -10.47 13.64 10.73
CA GLY A 143 -10.98 13.61 12.10
C GLY A 143 -12.48 13.94 12.21
N ILE A 144 -13.03 14.68 11.25
CA ILE A 144 -14.45 15.07 11.22
C ILE A 144 -15.24 13.98 10.47
N ARG A 145 -16.06 13.21 11.20
CA ARG A 145 -16.81 12.06 10.66
C ARG A 145 -18.30 12.36 10.45
N PRO A 146 -19.00 11.55 9.63
CA PRO A 146 -20.46 11.58 9.56
C PRO A 146 -21.07 11.48 10.97
N GLY A 147 -21.95 12.43 11.30
CA GLY A 147 -22.54 12.58 12.63
C GLY A 147 -21.90 13.66 13.51
N ASN A 148 -20.76 14.24 13.11
CA ASN A 148 -20.24 15.47 13.72
C ASN A 148 -21.02 16.68 13.22
N GLU A 149 -21.32 17.65 14.09
CA GLU A 149 -22.05 18.88 13.76
C GLU A 149 -21.38 19.70 12.63
N ASN A 150 -20.04 19.62 12.53
CA ASN A 150 -19.25 20.34 11.54
C ASN A 150 -19.11 19.58 10.21
N TYR A 151 -19.51 18.31 10.14
CA TYR A 151 -19.35 17.47 8.96
C TYR A 151 -20.07 18.03 7.72
N PRO A 152 -21.36 18.44 7.79
CA PRO A 152 -22.06 18.97 6.61
C PRO A 152 -21.40 20.25 6.06
N SER A 153 -20.96 21.15 6.95
CA SER A 153 -20.29 22.39 6.58
C SER A 153 -18.92 22.14 5.94
N MET A 154 -18.17 21.15 6.45
CA MET A 154 -16.91 20.72 5.87
C MET A 154 -17.11 20.18 4.45
N ILE A 155 -18.06 19.25 4.26
CA ILE A 155 -18.37 18.68 2.93
C ILE A 155 -18.77 19.78 1.94
N ALA A 156 -19.67 20.68 2.32
CA ALA A 156 -20.10 21.78 1.46
C ALA A 156 -18.95 22.76 1.12
N SER A 157 -17.98 22.90 2.00
CA SER A 157 -16.79 23.72 1.75
C SER A 157 -15.81 23.02 0.81
N LEU A 158 -15.62 21.71 0.98
CA LEU A 158 -14.81 20.89 0.07
C LEU A 158 -15.43 20.83 -1.32
N GLU A 159 -16.73 20.56 -1.45
CA GLU A 159 -17.43 20.57 -2.76
C GLU A 159 -17.23 21.90 -3.49
N ARG A 160 -17.32 23.03 -2.78
CA ARG A 160 -17.04 24.34 -3.39
C ARG A 160 -15.59 24.47 -3.84
N ALA A 161 -14.63 23.96 -3.07
CA ALA A 161 -13.21 24.03 -3.43
C ALA A 161 -12.83 23.11 -4.59
N LEU A 162 -13.54 21.98 -4.77
CA LEU A 162 -13.29 20.98 -5.82
C LEU A 162 -13.96 21.33 -7.15
N ASN A 163 -14.99 22.20 -7.15
CA ASN A 163 -15.73 22.61 -8.34
C ASN A 163 -15.28 23.99 -8.90
N VAL A 164 -14.13 24.50 -8.45
CA VAL A 164 -13.44 25.69 -9.00
C VAL A 164 -12.41 25.24 -10.01
#